data_AF-A0A933HZP0-F1
#
_entry.id   AF-A0A933HZP0-F1
#
_cell.length_a   1.000
_cell.length_b   1.000
_cell.length_c   1.000
_cell.angle_alpha   90.00
_cell.angle_beta   90.00
_cell.angle_gamma   90.00
#
_symmetry.space_group_name_H-M   'P 1'
#
loop_
_entity.id
_entity.type
_entity.pdbx_description
1 polymer ?
#
loop_
_entity_poly.entity_id
_entity_poly.type
_entity_poly.pdbx_seq_one_letter_code
_entity_poly.pdbx_strand_id
1 'polypeptide(L)'
;MKILWTKHARYKTEVLREHGFPIRETLVEEALKGRPRAEMRPSGEKIARMELDADHVLRIVFSESAEGRKIITIYPARRRRYEA
;
A
#
# COMPACT_ATOMS: atom_id res chain seq x y z
N MET A 1 10.78 8.40 11.11
CA MET A 1 10.83 7.33 10.10
C MET A 1 10.48 7.93 8.74
N LYS A 2 11.33 7.78 7.72
CA LYS A 2 11.06 8.29 6.37
C LYS A 2 10.21 7.31 5.57
N ILE A 3 9.33 7.82 4.72
CA ILE A 3 8.65 7.06 3.67
C ILE A 3 9.28 7.44 2.33
N LEU A 4 9.71 6.45 1.57
CA LEU A 4 10.37 6.63 0.28
C LEU A 4 9.51 6.04 -0.83
N TRP A 5 9.14 6.86 -1.79
CA TRP A 5 8.33 6.45 -2.93
C TRP A 5 9.22 6.05 -4.11
N THR A 6 9.01 4.86 -4.66
CA THR A 6 9.55 4.54 -5.98
C THR A 6 8.76 5.23 -7.09
N LYS A 7 9.39 5.43 -8.25
CA LYS A 7 8.68 5.93 -9.46
C LYS A 7 7.46 5.06 -9.79
N HIS A 8 7.62 3.74 -9.67
CA HIS A 8 6.55 2.78 -9.93
C HIS A 8 5.36 2.95 -8.96
N ALA A 9 5.63 3.15 -7.66
CA ALA A 9 4.56 3.37 -6.68
C ALA A 9 3.80 4.68 -6.93
N ARG A 10 4.50 5.78 -7.28
CA ARG A 10 3.85 7.06 -7.64
C ARG A 10 2.96 6.90 -8.87
N TYR A 11 3.49 6.30 -9.93
CA TYR A 11 2.70 5.99 -11.12
C TYR A 11 1.45 5.15 -10.79
N LYS A 12 1.57 4.13 -9.94
CA LYS A 12 0.41 3.34 -9.49
C LYS A 12 -0.62 4.17 -8.73
N THR A 13 -0.23 5.16 -7.92
CA THR A 13 -1.21 6.07 -7.28
C THR A 13 -1.99 6.87 -8.32
N GLU A 14 -1.33 7.34 -9.37
CA GLU A 14 -1.97 8.12 -10.44
C GLU A 14 -2.97 7.27 -11.21
N VAL A 15 -2.56 6.07 -11.64
CA VAL A 15 -3.44 5.11 -12.35
C VAL A 15 -4.67 4.76 -11.51
N LEU A 16 -4.51 4.51 -10.21
CA LEU A 16 -5.65 4.19 -9.35
C LEU A 16 -6.63 5.35 -9.20
N ARG A 17 -6.11 6.59 -9.14
CA ARG A 17 -6.92 7.81 -9.10
C ARG A 17 -7.72 8.00 -10.39
N GLU A 18 -7.12 7.74 -11.54
CA GLU A 18 -7.81 7.79 -12.84
C GLU A 18 -8.93 6.75 -12.95
N HIS A 19 -8.78 5.61 -12.28
CA HIS A 19 -9.80 4.55 -12.20
C HIS A 19 -10.80 4.72 -11.05
N GLY A 20 -10.87 5.90 -10.43
CA GLY A 20 -11.90 6.23 -9.43
C GLY A 20 -11.56 5.84 -7.99
N PHE A 21 -10.34 5.37 -7.71
CA PHE A 21 -9.88 5.18 -6.33
C PHE A 21 -9.18 6.45 -5.83
N PRO A 22 -9.74 7.22 -4.88
CA PRO A 22 -9.20 8.52 -4.46
C PRO A 22 -7.96 8.39 -3.55
N ILE A 23 -6.89 7.76 -4.05
CA ILE A 23 -5.66 7.51 -3.31
C ILE A 23 -4.82 8.80 -3.27
N ARG A 24 -4.57 9.29 -2.06
CA ARG A 24 -3.63 10.38 -1.79
C ARG A 24 -2.35 9.81 -1.20
N GLU A 25 -1.19 10.37 -1.56
CA GLU A 25 0.10 9.93 -0.99
C GLU A 25 0.10 10.05 0.54
N THR A 26 -0.50 11.12 1.09
CA THR A 26 -0.62 11.33 2.54
C THR A 26 -1.34 10.18 3.26
N LEU A 27 -2.38 9.63 2.63
CA LEU A 27 -3.16 8.53 3.18
C LEU A 27 -2.32 7.24 3.22
N VAL A 28 -1.54 6.97 2.17
CA VAL A 28 -0.61 5.83 2.12
C VAL A 28 0.49 5.99 3.16
N GLU A 29 1.02 7.20 3.31
CA GLU A 29 2.03 7.50 4.33
C GLU A 29 1.48 7.31 5.73
N GLU A 30 0.25 7.75 6.02
CA GLU A 30 -0.43 7.52 7.29
C GLU A 30 -0.66 6.04 7.58
N ALA A 31 -1.08 5.26 6.59
CA ALA A 31 -1.21 3.81 6.71
C ALA A 31 0.14 3.12 7.01
N LEU A 32 1.25 3.76 6.64
CA LEU A 32 2.61 3.32 6.96
C LEU A 32 3.24 4.09 8.12
N LYS A 33 2.54 5.01 8.80
CA LYS A 33 3.02 5.60 10.05
C LYS A 33 2.75 4.62 11.20
N GLY A 34 3.68 4.52 12.14
CA GLY A 34 3.58 3.58 13.27
C GLY A 34 3.92 2.12 12.89
N ARG A 35 3.22 1.15 13.48
CA ARG A 35 3.45 -0.29 13.26
C ARG A 35 2.24 -0.91 12.54
N PRO A 36 2.18 -0.84 11.20
CA PRO A 36 1.07 -1.38 10.44
C PRO A 36 0.98 -2.89 10.63
N ARG A 37 -0.25 -3.40 10.68
CA ARG A 37 -0.48 -4.84 10.55
C ARG A 37 -0.09 -5.22 9.12
N ALA A 38 1.07 -5.84 8.97
CA ALA A 38 1.63 -6.19 7.68
C ALA A 38 1.98 -7.68 7.60
N GLU A 39 1.74 -8.26 6.44
CA GLU A 39 2.12 -9.63 6.11
C GLU A 39 3.53 -9.63 5.51
N MET A 40 4.41 -10.49 6.01
CA MET A 40 5.76 -10.64 5.45
C MET A 40 5.73 -11.67 4.32
N ARG A 41 6.27 -11.31 3.16
CA ARG A 41 6.47 -12.21 2.03
C ARG A 41 7.78 -13.00 2.21
N PRO A 42 7.90 -14.19 1.60
CA PRO A 42 9.17 -14.95 1.58
C PRO A 42 10.35 -14.16 1.00
N SER A 43 10.08 -13.22 0.09
CA SER A 43 11.06 -12.29 -0.49
C SER A 43 11.55 -11.20 0.46
N GLY A 44 11.04 -11.12 1.70
CA GLY A 44 11.41 -10.13 2.72
C GLY A 44 10.60 -8.83 2.66
N GLU A 45 9.79 -8.63 1.63
CA GLU A 45 8.90 -7.46 1.52
C GLU A 45 7.68 -7.61 2.44
N LYS A 46 7.09 -6.49 2.83
CA LYS A 46 5.91 -6.43 3.69
C LYS A 46 4.71 -5.89 2.91
N ILE A 47 3.52 -6.40 3.23
CA ILE A 47 2.26 -5.95 2.67
C ILE A 47 1.40 -5.38 3.79
N ALA A 48 1.28 -4.05 3.84
CA ALA A 48 0.26 -3.39 4.66
C ALA A 48 -1.07 -3.34 3.91
N ARG A 49 -2.17 -3.29 4.67
CA ARG A 49 -3.53 -3.19 4.14
C ARG A 49 -4.19 -1.95 4.72
N MET A 50 -4.89 -1.22 3.87
CA MET A 50 -5.68 -0.05 4.23
C MET A 50 -7.05 -0.17 3.59
N GLU A 51 -8.11 0.13 4.34
CA GLU A 51 -9.47 0.09 3.79
C GLU A 51 -9.67 1.26 2.82
N LEU A 52 -10.29 1.01 1.66
CA LEU A 52 -10.65 2.04 0.69
C LEU A 52 -12.13 2.35 0.74
N ASP A 53 -12.95 1.29 0.68
CA ASP A 53 -14.40 1.35 0.76
C ASP A 53 -14.94 0.03 1.34
N ALA A 54 -16.26 -0.19 1.23
CA ALA A 54 -16.91 -1.39 1.74
C ALA A 54 -16.38 -2.68 1.10
N ASP A 55 -15.97 -2.62 -0.17
CA ASP A 55 -15.62 -3.77 -1.00
C ASP A 55 -14.13 -3.88 -1.30
N HIS A 56 -13.36 -2.81 -1.09
CA HIS A 56 -11.96 -2.73 -1.49
C HIS A 56 -11.00 -2.38 -0.35
N VAL A 57 -9.80 -2.95 -0.44
CA VAL A 57 -8.64 -2.59 0.36
C VAL A 57 -7.48 -2.22 -0.56
N LEU A 58 -6.65 -1.26 -0.15
CA LEU A 58 -5.37 -0.97 -0.77
C LEU A 58 -4.31 -1.86 -0.14
N ARG A 59 -3.57 -2.58 -0.97
CA ARG A 59 -2.35 -3.28 -0.56
C ARG A 59 -1.15 -2.42 -0.89
N ILE A 60 -0.32 -2.20 0.12
CA ILE A 60 0.89 -1.39 0.03
C ILE A 60 2.07 -2.32 0.25
N VAL A 61 2.85 -2.54 -0.81
CA VAL A 61 4.05 -3.37 -0.75
C VAL A 61 5.25 -2.48 -0.46
N PHE A 62 5.99 -2.78 0.60
CA PHE A 62 7.13 -1.99 1.01
C PHE A 62 8.25 -2.87 1.57
N SER A 63 9.49 -2.38 1.47
CA SER A 63 10.60 -2.88 2.27
C SER A 63 10.83 -1.96 3.48
N GLU A 64 11.31 -2.52 4.57
CA GLU A 64 11.64 -1.78 5.80
C GLU A 64 13.14 -1.95 6.09
N SER A 65 13.82 -0.82 6.28
CA SER A 65 15.24 -0.74 6.65
C SER A 65 15.43 0.27 7.79
N ALA A 66 16.67 0.42 8.27
CA ALA A 66 17.01 1.45 9.26
C ALA A 66 16.71 2.89 8.76
N GLU A 67 16.75 3.11 7.44
CA GLU A 67 16.53 4.42 6.81
C GLU A 67 15.03 4.78 6.73
N GLY A 68 14.15 3.78 6.75
CA GLY A 68 12.71 3.95 6.70
C GLY A 68 12.00 2.87 5.89
N ARG A 69 10.84 3.22 5.33
CA ARG A 69 10.01 2.31 4.53
C ARG A 69 9.99 2.75 3.09
N LYS A 70 10.39 1.87 2.18
CA LYS A 70 10.39 2.13 0.74
C LYS A 70 9.18 1.46 0.10
N ILE A 71 8.27 2.24 -0.45
CA ILE A 71 7.07 1.77 -1.14
C ILE A 71 7.47 1.29 -2.54
N ILE A 72 7.30 -0.02 -2.77
CA ILE A 72 7.64 -0.70 -4.01
C ILE A 72 6.48 -0.58 -5.00
N THR A 73 5.27 -0.94 -4.57
CA THR A 73 4.05 -0.85 -5.39
C THR A 73 2.80 -0.78 -4.53
N ILE A 74 1.69 -0.36 -5.14
CA ILE A 74 0.36 -0.38 -4.53
C ILE A 74 -0.66 -0.93 -5.51
N TYR A 75 -1.69 -1.60 -5.00
CA TYR A 75 -2.79 -2.11 -5.81
C TYR A 75 -4.05 -2.35 -4.96
N PRO A 76 -5.26 -2.16 -5.51
CA PRO A 76 -6.49 -2.49 -4.83
C PRO A 76 -6.68 -4.02 -4.84
N ALA A 77 -7.39 -4.51 -3.84
CA ALA A 77 -7.87 -5.88 -3.77
C ALA A 77 -9.28 -5.87 -3.17
N ARG A 78 -10.09 -6.89 -3.45
CA ARG A 78 -11.38 -7.05 -2.77
C ARG A 78 -11.16 -7.35 -1.29
N ARG A 79 -11.97 -6.73 -0.43
CA ARG A 79 -11.98 -6.91 1.03
C ARG A 79 -12.40 -8.33 1.40
N ARG A 80 -13.43 -8.84 0.75
CA ARG A 80 -13.80 -10.26 0.79
C ARG A 80 -12.97 -11.01 -0.24
N ARG A 81 -12.41 -12.16 0.15
CA ARG A 81 -12.00 -13.16 -0.85
C ARG A 81 -13.24 -13.52 -1.67
N TYR A 82 -13.05 -13.91 -2.92
CA TYR A 82 -14.12 -14.59 -3.66
C TYR A 82 -14.66 -15.69 -2.75
N GLU A 83 -15.89 -15.52 -2.29
CA GLU A 83 -16.69 -16.62 -1.77
C GLU A 83 -16.86 -17.53 -3.00
N ALA A 84 -16.14 -18.65 -2.97
CA ALA A 84 -16.39 -19.79 -3.84
C ALA A 84 -17.02 -20.86 -2.95
#